data_AF-A0A182S5K4-F1
#
_entry.id   AF-A0A182S5K4-F1
#
_cell.length_a   1.000
_cell.length_b   1.000
_cell.length_c   1.000
_cell.angle_alpha   90.00
_cell.angle_beta   90.00
_cell.angle_gamma   90.00
#
_symmetry.space_group_name_H-M   'P 1'
#
loop_
_entity.id
_entity.type
_entity.pdbx_description
1 polymer ?
#
loop_
_entity_poly.entity_id
_entity_poly.type
_entity_poly.pdbx_seq_one_letter_code
_entity_poly.pdbx_strand_id
1 'polypeptide(L)'
;MGDTGCVHFAAYVKEYGYDSYSVVHAYFSACINKDARRRKALSCLCYKCGSSGPQLYSCLHCIYFACKGTHINEHYKHTKHFMALELCYGMLYCYQCRDFIYHSKCQAIAERHLRCEARSLDKSLSWRPWSPSRLEIDLLLKNPKRRHVTALTSIGLRGLLNLGSTCFMNCIVQALIHTPLLRDYFLAELHECTTKTAAKCLVCEVSRLFQEFYSGARGPLSLHRLLHLIWNHARHLAGYEQQDAHEFFIATLDVLHRHCKISMTELAANAAAA
;
A
#
# COMPACT_ATOMS: atom_id res chain seq x y z
N MET A 1 1.29 22.17 5.02
CA MET A 1 2.55 21.78 4.36
C MET A 1 2.63 22.65 3.11
N GLY A 2 3.51 23.65 3.10
CA GLY A 2 3.47 24.72 2.10
C GLY A 2 3.80 24.22 0.70
N ASP A 3 3.10 24.78 -0.29
CA ASP A 3 3.28 24.60 -1.75
C ASP A 3 4.70 24.94 -2.27
N THR A 4 5.57 25.44 -1.40
CA THR A 4 6.95 25.79 -1.71
C THR A 4 7.87 24.64 -1.32
N GLY A 5 8.14 23.73 -2.28
CA GLY A 5 9.17 22.71 -2.12
C GLY A 5 10.55 23.30 -1.77
N CYS A 6 11.52 22.45 -1.44
CA CYS A 6 12.89 22.88 -1.11
C CYS A 6 13.52 23.69 -2.26
N VAL A 7 13.73 25.00 -2.05
CA VAL A 7 14.31 25.91 -3.05
C VAL A 7 15.71 25.48 -3.50
N HIS A 8 16.50 24.92 -2.57
CA HIS A 8 17.83 24.40 -2.85
C HIS A 8 17.76 23.16 -3.77
N PHE A 9 16.74 22.31 -3.60
CA PHE A 9 16.54 21.17 -4.47
C PHE A 9 16.04 21.59 -5.85
N ALA A 10 15.18 22.62 -5.92
CA ALA A 10 14.76 23.21 -7.19
C ALA A 10 15.96 23.76 -7.98
N ALA A 11 16.91 24.43 -7.30
CA ALA A 11 18.15 24.88 -7.92
C ALA A 11 19.02 23.70 -8.40
N TYR A 12 19.20 22.66 -7.56
CA TYR A 12 19.91 21.44 -7.95
C TYR A 12 19.31 20.79 -9.20
N VAL A 13 17.99 20.64 -9.24
CA VAL A 13 17.27 20.05 -10.38
C VAL A 13 17.47 20.88 -11.66
N LYS A 14 17.50 22.21 -11.54
CA LYS A 14 17.72 23.10 -12.69
C LYS A 14 19.10 22.90 -13.32
N GLU A 15 20.11 22.59 -12.51
CA GLU A 15 21.51 22.43 -12.94
C GLU A 15 21.85 20.99 -13.34
N TYR A 16 21.44 20.00 -12.54
CA TYR A 16 21.84 18.59 -12.67
C TYR A 16 20.70 17.66 -13.13
N GLY A 17 19.47 18.15 -13.18
CA GLY A 17 18.30 17.33 -13.54
C GLY A 17 17.93 16.29 -12.47
N TYR A 18 17.34 15.18 -12.91
CA TYR A 18 16.85 14.09 -12.04
C TYR A 18 17.64 12.79 -12.19
N ASP A 19 18.65 12.75 -13.06
CA ASP A 19 19.29 11.50 -13.48
C ASP A 19 20.06 10.85 -12.34
N SER A 20 20.85 11.63 -11.59
CA SER A 20 21.55 11.12 -10.40
C SER A 20 20.59 10.52 -9.38
N TYR A 21 19.48 11.20 -9.08
CA TYR A 21 18.45 10.65 -8.19
C TYR A 21 17.87 9.35 -8.75
N SER A 22 17.49 9.34 -10.03
CA SER A 22 16.88 8.20 -10.70
C SER A 22 17.78 6.97 -10.65
N VAL A 23 19.06 7.14 -11.02
CA VAL A 23 20.05 6.04 -11.04
C VAL A 23 20.35 5.55 -9.63
N VAL A 24 20.64 6.44 -8.69
CA VAL A 24 20.99 6.05 -7.32
C VAL A 24 19.80 5.34 -6.65
N HIS A 25 18.59 5.87 -6.82
CA HIS A 25 17.40 5.23 -6.28
C HIS A 25 17.15 3.86 -6.91
N ALA A 26 17.28 3.73 -8.25
CA ALA A 26 17.05 2.47 -8.95
C ALA A 26 18.04 1.37 -8.53
N TYR A 27 19.32 1.72 -8.38
CA TYR A 27 20.39 0.75 -8.15
C TYR A 27 20.67 0.49 -6.66
N PHE A 28 20.62 1.53 -5.83
CA PHE A 28 21.12 1.46 -4.45
C PHE A 28 20.02 1.63 -3.39
N SER A 29 18.82 2.08 -3.75
CA SER A 29 17.67 2.10 -2.84
C SER A 29 16.69 0.98 -3.16
N ALA A 30 15.94 1.09 -4.27
CA ALA A 30 14.90 0.16 -4.67
C ALA A 30 15.40 -1.15 -5.27
N CYS A 31 16.60 -1.18 -5.88
CA CYS A 31 17.17 -2.38 -6.49
C CYS A 31 16.30 -3.04 -7.58
N ILE A 32 16.01 -2.30 -8.65
CA ILE A 32 14.99 -2.64 -9.66
C ILE A 32 15.19 -3.96 -10.42
N ASN A 33 16.39 -4.55 -10.40
CA ASN A 33 16.72 -5.79 -11.11
C ASN A 33 17.88 -6.54 -10.42
N LYS A 34 18.27 -7.71 -10.96
CA LYS A 34 19.37 -8.54 -10.42
C LYS A 34 20.73 -7.82 -10.41
N ASP A 35 21.04 -7.05 -11.46
CA ASP A 35 22.30 -6.27 -11.54
C ASP A 35 22.35 -5.19 -10.45
N ALA A 36 21.26 -4.44 -10.26
CA ALA A 36 21.13 -3.44 -9.20
C ALA A 36 21.40 -4.02 -7.81
N ARG A 37 20.82 -5.18 -7.49
CA ARG A 37 21.08 -5.88 -6.22
C ARG A 37 22.55 -6.26 -6.06
N ARG A 38 23.17 -6.79 -7.12
CA ARG A 38 24.60 -7.12 -7.12
C ARG A 38 25.46 -5.89 -6.87
N ARG A 39 25.19 -4.77 -7.56
CA ARG A 39 25.94 -3.52 -7.36
C ARG A 39 25.75 -2.95 -5.97
N LYS A 40 24.53 -2.97 -5.42
CA LYS A 40 24.30 -2.55 -4.03
C LYS A 40 25.13 -3.40 -3.06
N ALA A 41 25.14 -4.72 -3.22
CA ALA A 41 25.92 -5.61 -2.35
C ALA A 41 27.43 -5.34 -2.42
N LEU A 42 27.96 -4.99 -3.60
CA LEU A 42 29.40 -4.78 -3.80
C LEU A 42 29.87 -3.36 -3.50
N SER A 43 29.04 -2.35 -3.77
CA SER A 43 29.48 -0.95 -3.82
C SER A 43 28.78 -0.03 -2.83
N CYS A 44 27.74 -0.49 -2.13
CA CYS A 44 27.02 0.31 -1.14
C CYS A 44 27.76 0.31 0.21
N LEU A 45 28.94 0.93 0.23
CA LEU A 45 29.83 1.06 1.39
C LEU A 45 30.17 2.52 1.62
N CYS A 46 30.38 2.93 2.87
CA CYS A 46 30.95 4.24 3.13
C CYS A 46 32.36 4.32 2.53
N TYR A 47 32.62 5.33 1.71
CA TYR A 47 33.90 5.50 1.03
C TYR A 47 35.08 5.67 2.01
N LYS A 48 34.85 6.24 3.21
CA LYS A 48 35.91 6.53 4.19
C LYS A 48 36.20 5.37 5.14
N CYS A 49 35.18 4.79 5.78
CA CYS A 49 35.37 3.75 6.78
C CYS A 49 34.95 2.34 6.34
N GLY A 50 34.44 2.18 5.11
CA GLY A 50 33.99 0.88 4.60
C GLY A 50 32.72 0.33 5.27
N SER A 51 32.09 1.08 6.18
CA SER A 51 30.87 0.61 6.86
C SER A 51 29.74 0.35 5.86
N SER A 52 29.08 -0.80 6.00
CA SER A 52 27.89 -1.18 5.24
C SER A 52 26.63 -1.10 6.10
N GLY A 53 25.45 -1.16 5.49
CA GLY A 53 24.16 -1.28 6.20
C GLY A 53 23.18 -0.12 5.97
N PRO A 54 22.13 0.00 6.80
CA PRO A 54 20.96 0.85 6.56
C PRO A 54 21.22 2.34 6.79
N GLN A 55 22.38 2.76 7.30
CA GLN A 55 22.64 4.17 7.63
C GLN A 55 23.60 4.83 6.63
N LEU A 56 23.39 4.56 5.34
CA LEU A 56 24.19 5.13 4.26
C LEU A 56 23.42 6.19 3.48
N TYR A 57 24.14 7.26 3.14
CA TYR A 57 23.70 8.35 2.30
C TYR A 57 24.52 8.35 1.01
N SER A 58 23.87 8.69 -0.10
CA SER A 58 24.54 8.95 -1.37
C SER A 58 24.40 10.43 -1.74
N CYS A 59 25.52 11.09 -2.00
CA CYS A 59 25.54 12.45 -2.53
C CYS A 59 25.04 12.46 -3.98
N LEU A 60 24.04 13.27 -4.30
CA LEU A 60 23.46 13.31 -5.64
C LEU A 60 24.29 14.10 -6.66
N HIS A 61 25.27 14.90 -6.21
CA HIS A 61 26.14 15.67 -7.10
C HIS A 61 27.28 14.82 -7.67
N CYS A 62 27.77 13.84 -6.91
CA CYS A 62 28.97 13.07 -7.27
C CYS A 62 28.90 11.58 -6.96
N ILE A 63 27.74 11.06 -6.54
CA ILE A 63 27.50 9.64 -6.24
C ILE A 63 28.44 9.11 -5.12
N TYR A 64 28.83 10.00 -4.22
CA TYR A 64 29.65 9.66 -3.05
C TYR A 64 28.82 8.99 -1.95
N PHE A 65 29.24 7.81 -1.48
CA PHE A 65 28.57 7.09 -0.40
C PHE A 65 29.22 7.32 0.96
N ALA A 66 28.43 7.68 1.96
CA ALA A 66 28.92 7.90 3.31
C ALA A 66 27.94 7.48 4.40
N CYS A 67 28.48 7.12 5.58
CA CYS A 67 27.68 6.84 6.75
C CYS A 67 27.01 8.10 7.30
N LYS A 68 25.84 7.90 7.92
CA LYS A 68 25.10 8.95 8.61
C LYS A 68 25.96 9.58 9.71
N GLY A 69 25.92 10.91 9.80
CA GLY A 69 26.69 11.66 10.79
C GLY A 69 28.02 12.11 10.22
N THR A 70 29.13 11.52 10.67
CA THR A 70 30.49 12.05 10.47
C THR A 70 30.86 12.25 9.00
N HIS A 71 30.96 11.19 8.21
CA HIS A 71 31.53 11.27 6.86
C HIS A 71 30.66 12.01 5.85
N ILE A 72 29.32 11.90 5.94
CA ILE A 72 28.45 12.66 5.04
C ILE A 72 28.46 14.16 5.39
N ASN A 73 28.58 14.51 6.67
CA ASN A 73 28.71 15.92 7.10
C ASN A 73 30.07 16.50 6.70
N GLU A 74 31.16 15.74 6.82
CA GLU A 74 32.48 16.15 6.33
C GLU A 74 32.46 16.39 4.82
N HIS A 75 31.86 15.46 4.06
CA HIS A 75 31.69 15.60 2.61
C HIS A 75 30.95 16.89 2.25
N TYR A 76 29.79 17.14 2.88
CA TYR A 76 29.04 18.40 2.72
C TYR A 76 29.89 19.63 3.04
N LYS A 77 30.66 19.61 4.14
CA LYS A 77 31.47 20.76 4.57
C LYS A 77 32.56 21.12 3.55
N HIS A 78 33.22 20.10 2.98
CA HIS A 78 34.36 20.27 2.08
C HIS A 78 33.93 20.55 0.63
N THR A 79 32.94 19.82 0.13
CA THR A 79 32.52 19.91 -1.30
C THR A 79 31.41 20.91 -1.55
N LYS A 80 30.69 21.32 -0.48
CA LYS A 80 29.44 22.08 -0.60
C LYS A 80 28.38 21.36 -1.45
N HIS A 81 28.39 20.03 -1.45
CA HIS A 81 27.30 19.24 -2.02
C HIS A 81 26.18 19.08 -1.00
N PHE A 82 25.03 19.69 -1.28
CA PHE A 82 23.95 19.85 -0.29
C PHE A 82 22.78 18.87 -0.43
N MET A 83 22.78 18.06 -1.50
CA MET A 83 21.71 17.12 -1.83
C MET A 83 22.19 15.69 -1.66
N ALA A 84 21.46 14.93 -0.84
CA ALA A 84 21.74 13.52 -0.60
C ALA A 84 20.47 12.67 -0.66
N LEU A 85 20.65 11.38 -0.92
CA LEU A 85 19.63 10.35 -0.82
C LEU A 85 19.98 9.41 0.33
N GLU A 86 19.07 9.27 1.29
CA GLU A 86 19.11 8.26 2.32
C GLU A 86 18.69 6.91 1.70
N LEU A 87 19.55 5.88 1.80
CA LEU A 87 19.42 4.67 0.98
C LEU A 87 18.48 3.61 1.57
N CYS A 88 18.17 3.64 2.87
CA CYS A 88 17.28 2.68 3.52
C CYS A 88 15.83 2.86 3.05
N TYR A 89 15.35 4.10 3.02
CA TYR A 89 13.97 4.44 2.66
C TYR A 89 13.86 5.17 1.32
N GLY A 90 14.99 5.57 0.72
CA GLY A 90 15.00 6.28 -0.56
C GLY A 90 14.57 7.75 -0.43
N MET A 91 14.80 8.34 0.74
CA MET A 91 14.33 9.68 1.08
C MET A 91 15.38 10.74 0.73
N LEU A 92 14.95 11.80 0.05
CA LEU A 92 15.80 12.94 -0.29
C LEU A 92 16.04 13.81 0.95
N TYR A 93 17.26 14.26 1.15
CA TYR A 93 17.63 15.12 2.27
C TYR A 93 18.39 16.36 1.79
N CYS A 94 17.99 17.52 2.32
CA CYS A 94 18.66 18.79 2.07
C CYS A 94 19.49 19.22 3.28
N TYR A 95 20.81 19.32 3.12
CA TYR A 95 21.69 19.77 4.21
C TYR A 95 21.58 21.27 4.54
N GLN A 96 21.07 22.09 3.61
CA GLN A 96 20.81 23.51 3.89
C GLN A 96 19.53 23.70 4.69
N CYS A 97 18.43 23.04 4.30
CA CYS A 97 17.18 23.08 5.07
C CYS A 97 17.24 22.27 6.36
N ARG A 98 18.16 21.29 6.44
CA ARG A 98 18.24 20.27 7.49
C ARG A 98 16.96 19.42 7.62
N ASP A 99 16.29 19.19 6.49
CA ASP A 99 15.01 18.47 6.44
C ASP A 99 14.93 17.56 5.20
N PHE A 100 14.01 16.60 5.26
CA PHE A 100 13.67 15.73 4.14
C PHE A 100 12.89 16.50 3.08
N ILE A 101 13.16 16.18 1.82
CA ILE A 101 12.51 16.80 0.66
C ILE A 101 11.41 15.87 0.15
N TYR A 102 10.18 16.38 0.12
CA TYR A 102 9.04 15.72 -0.49
C TYR A 102 8.78 16.34 -1.88
N HIS A 103 9.25 15.67 -2.93
CA HIS A 103 9.16 16.17 -4.30
C HIS A 103 8.35 15.21 -5.20
N SER A 104 7.25 15.70 -5.76
CA SER A 104 6.26 14.89 -6.50
C SER A 104 6.86 14.09 -7.67
N LYS A 105 7.72 14.71 -8.49
CA LYS A 105 8.36 14.00 -9.61
C LYS A 105 9.34 12.92 -9.15
N CYS A 106 10.02 13.13 -8.03
CA CYS A 106 10.93 12.13 -7.47
C CYS A 106 10.13 10.96 -6.89
N GLN A 107 9.02 11.25 -6.21
CA GLN A 107 8.09 10.24 -5.73
C GLN A 107 7.53 9.37 -6.87
N ALA A 108 7.13 9.97 -7.99
CA ALA A 108 6.68 9.22 -9.17
C ALA A 108 7.77 8.31 -9.76
N ILE A 109 9.02 8.78 -9.80
CA ILE A 109 10.18 7.97 -10.21
C ILE A 109 10.38 6.80 -9.23
N ALA A 110 10.34 7.06 -7.92
CA ALA A 110 10.49 6.05 -6.89
C ALA A 110 9.41 4.96 -6.99
N GLU A 111 8.15 5.34 -7.18
CA GLU A 111 7.02 4.41 -7.36
C GLU A 111 7.24 3.48 -8.55
N ARG A 112 7.70 4.01 -9.69
CA ARG A 112 8.04 3.19 -10.86
C ARG A 112 9.16 2.20 -10.53
N HIS A 113 10.21 2.64 -9.85
CA HIS A 113 11.32 1.76 -9.45
C HIS A 113 10.87 0.66 -8.49
N LEU A 114 10.02 0.98 -7.52
CA LEU A 114 9.47 -0.01 -6.58
C LEU A 114 8.57 -1.04 -7.27
N ARG A 115 7.80 -0.63 -8.31
CA ARG A 115 7.07 -1.58 -9.16
C ARG A 115 8.00 -2.52 -9.93
N CYS A 116 9.12 -2.00 -10.44
CA CYS A 116 10.13 -2.84 -11.09
C CYS A 116 10.77 -3.83 -10.11
N GLU A 117 11.11 -3.39 -8.91
CA GLU A 117 11.65 -4.28 -7.87
C GLU A 117 10.64 -5.37 -7.48
N ALA A 118 9.39 -4.99 -7.20
CA ALA A 118 8.32 -5.94 -6.87
C ALA A 118 8.16 -7.02 -7.94
N ARG A 119 8.13 -6.62 -9.22
CA ARG A 119 8.12 -7.55 -10.36
C ARG A 119 9.38 -8.41 -10.43
N SER A 120 10.56 -7.85 -10.17
CA SER A 120 11.82 -8.59 -10.22
C SER A 120 11.96 -9.63 -9.10
N LEU A 121 11.28 -9.45 -7.97
CA LEU A 121 11.34 -10.33 -6.80
C LEU A 121 10.07 -11.18 -6.65
N ASP A 122 9.12 -11.06 -7.57
CA ASP A 122 7.79 -11.68 -7.50
C ASP A 122 7.11 -11.47 -6.14
N LYS A 123 7.17 -10.21 -5.66
CA LYS A 123 6.58 -9.82 -4.38
C LYS A 123 5.50 -8.77 -4.58
N SER A 124 4.59 -8.70 -3.62
CA SER A 124 3.63 -7.61 -3.53
C SER A 124 4.34 -6.27 -3.29
N LEU A 125 3.72 -5.19 -3.76
CA LEU A 125 4.18 -3.84 -3.46
C LEU A 125 4.14 -3.60 -1.95
N SER A 126 5.16 -2.91 -1.44
CA SER A 126 5.16 -2.41 -0.06
C SER A 126 3.97 -1.47 0.14
N TRP A 127 3.40 -1.47 1.35
CA TRP A 127 2.34 -0.54 1.72
C TRP A 127 2.77 0.91 1.44
N ARG A 128 1.87 1.69 0.85
CA ARG A 128 2.08 3.11 0.56
C ARG A 128 0.90 3.90 1.11
N PRO A 129 1.14 5.13 1.60
CA PRO A 129 0.05 6.05 1.88
C PRO A 129 -0.80 6.24 0.63
N TRP A 130 -2.13 6.20 0.78
CA TRP A 130 -3.05 6.45 -0.30
C TRP A 130 -2.86 7.89 -0.82
N SER A 131 -2.66 8.01 -2.13
CA SER A 131 -2.61 9.28 -2.85
C SER A 131 -3.79 9.31 -3.81
N PRO A 132 -4.82 10.14 -3.56
CA PRO A 132 -6.03 10.13 -4.37
C PRO A 132 -5.72 10.62 -5.79
N SER A 133 -6.27 9.92 -6.78
CA SER A 133 -6.36 10.38 -8.17
C SER A 133 -7.22 11.63 -8.29
N ARG A 134 -7.15 12.32 -9.44
CA ARG A 134 -8.01 13.48 -9.72
C ARG A 134 -9.49 13.14 -9.59
N LEU A 135 -9.88 11.97 -10.11
CA LEU A 135 -11.25 11.47 -9.99
C LEU A 135 -11.67 11.28 -8.54
N GLU A 136 -10.82 10.65 -7.71
CA GLU A 136 -11.08 10.49 -6.28
C GLU A 136 -11.16 11.84 -5.56
N ILE A 137 -10.27 12.79 -5.88
CA ILE A 137 -10.33 14.15 -5.33
C ILE A 137 -11.68 14.79 -5.66
N ASP A 138 -12.12 14.73 -6.92
CA ASP A 138 -13.41 15.29 -7.35
C ASP A 138 -14.58 14.62 -6.63
N LEU A 139 -14.53 13.30 -6.44
CA LEU A 139 -15.53 12.54 -5.67
C LEU A 139 -15.57 12.95 -4.20
N LEU A 140 -14.41 13.12 -3.57
CA LEU A 140 -14.30 13.56 -2.17
C LEU A 140 -14.75 15.01 -1.95
N LEU A 141 -14.58 15.87 -2.97
CA LEU A 141 -15.07 17.24 -2.96
C LEU A 141 -16.60 17.28 -3.12
N LYS A 142 -17.16 16.42 -3.98
CA LYS A 142 -18.61 16.25 -4.15
C LYS A 142 -19.30 15.64 -2.93
N ASN A 143 -18.59 14.84 -2.13
CA ASN A 143 -19.11 14.16 -0.94
C ASN A 143 -18.43 14.65 0.35
N PRO A 144 -18.81 15.84 0.87
CA PRO A 144 -18.13 16.45 2.02
C PRO A 144 -18.46 15.79 3.37
N LYS A 145 -19.50 14.95 3.44
CA LYS A 145 -19.90 14.23 4.66
C LYS A 145 -18.93 13.08 4.95
N ARG A 146 -17.72 13.42 5.38
CA ARG A 146 -16.69 12.46 5.77
C ARG A 146 -16.78 12.17 7.26
N ARG A 147 -16.70 10.90 7.63
CA ARG A 147 -16.58 10.49 9.02
C ARG A 147 -15.11 10.47 9.39
N HIS A 148 -14.71 11.32 10.32
CA HIS A 148 -13.35 11.34 10.82
C HIS A 148 -13.17 10.21 11.84
N VAL A 149 -12.37 9.21 11.49
CA VAL A 149 -11.99 8.11 12.39
C VAL A 149 -10.88 8.64 13.30
N THR A 150 -11.22 8.94 14.56
CA THR A 150 -10.24 9.27 15.60
C THR A 150 -9.91 8.03 16.43
N ALA A 151 -8.81 8.06 17.18
CA ALA A 151 -8.46 7.00 18.12
C ALA A 151 -9.53 6.72 19.19
N LEU A 152 -10.44 7.67 19.44
CA LEU A 152 -11.56 7.54 20.37
C LEU A 152 -12.86 7.08 19.70
N THR A 153 -12.86 6.88 18.38
CA THR A 153 -14.05 6.40 17.68
C THR A 153 -14.18 4.88 17.78
N SER A 154 -15.41 4.42 18.00
CA SER A 154 -15.78 3.01 17.91
C SER A 154 -16.24 2.61 16.50
N ILE A 155 -15.86 3.37 15.47
CA ILE A 155 -16.25 3.09 14.08
C ILE A 155 -15.55 1.81 13.64
N GLY A 156 -16.29 0.89 13.01
CA GLY A 156 -15.78 -0.44 12.67
C GLY A 156 -15.87 -1.43 13.84
N LEU A 157 -16.13 -1.01 15.08
CA LEU A 157 -16.29 -1.92 16.22
C LEU A 157 -17.77 -2.26 16.41
N ARG A 158 -18.21 -3.40 15.89
CA ARG A 158 -19.60 -3.88 16.01
C ARG A 158 -19.63 -5.35 16.40
N GLY A 159 -20.57 -5.72 17.28
CA GLY A 159 -20.83 -7.11 17.60
C GLY A 159 -21.55 -7.85 16.47
N LEU A 160 -21.40 -9.16 16.43
CA LEU A 160 -22.14 -10.04 15.51
C LEU A 160 -23.12 -10.89 16.30
N LEU A 161 -24.35 -10.98 15.82
CA LEU A 161 -25.36 -11.86 16.41
C LEU A 161 -24.98 -13.32 16.13
N ASN A 162 -25.03 -14.15 17.17
CA ASN A 162 -24.93 -15.58 16.99
C ASN A 162 -26.31 -16.15 16.58
N LEU A 163 -26.41 -16.74 15.40
CA LEU A 163 -27.64 -17.30 14.84
C LEU A 163 -27.78 -18.81 15.14
N GLY A 164 -27.21 -19.28 16.25
CA GLY A 164 -27.11 -20.69 16.64
C GLY A 164 -25.65 -21.11 16.82
N SER A 165 -25.10 -21.82 15.83
CA SER A 165 -23.72 -22.34 15.84
C SER A 165 -22.75 -21.50 15.00
N THR A 166 -22.99 -20.20 14.86
CA THR A 166 -22.25 -19.33 13.92
C THR A 166 -21.00 -18.66 14.51
N CYS A 167 -20.56 -19.06 15.70
CA CYS A 167 -19.41 -18.44 16.36
C CYS A 167 -18.11 -18.56 15.55
N PHE A 168 -17.89 -19.69 14.87
CA PHE A 168 -16.74 -19.92 13.98
C PHE A 168 -16.73 -18.94 12.78
N MET A 169 -17.90 -18.60 12.23
CA MET A 169 -18.01 -17.59 11.19
C MET A 169 -17.79 -16.19 11.76
N ASN A 170 -18.38 -15.89 12.92
CA ASN A 170 -18.31 -14.57 13.53
C ASN A 170 -16.87 -14.16 13.84
N CYS A 171 -16.04 -15.05 14.38
CA CYS A 171 -14.64 -14.73 14.68
C CYS A 171 -13.82 -14.47 13.40
N ILE A 172 -14.05 -15.25 12.33
CA ILE A 172 -13.38 -15.04 11.04
C ILE A 172 -13.80 -13.74 10.37
N VAL A 173 -15.10 -13.42 10.35
CA VAL A 173 -15.58 -12.16 9.77
C VAL A 173 -15.01 -10.95 10.50
N GLN A 174 -14.91 -10.99 11.83
CA GLN A 174 -14.24 -9.93 12.60
C GLN A 174 -12.75 -9.79 12.20
N ALA A 175 -12.03 -10.90 12.07
CA ALA A 175 -10.63 -10.88 11.65
C ALA A 175 -10.45 -10.29 10.23
N LEU A 176 -11.33 -10.66 9.29
CA LEU A 176 -11.30 -10.14 7.92
C LEU A 176 -11.61 -8.64 7.87
N ILE A 177 -12.63 -8.17 8.60
CA ILE A 177 -13.05 -6.77 8.61
C ILE A 177 -11.99 -5.82 9.19
N HIS A 178 -11.21 -6.33 10.14
CA HIS A 178 -10.12 -5.58 10.78
C HIS A 178 -8.75 -5.79 10.13
N THR A 179 -8.68 -6.50 9.00
CA THR A 179 -7.47 -6.59 8.18
C THR A 179 -7.37 -5.35 7.28
N PRO A 180 -6.38 -4.45 7.46
CA PRO A 180 -6.33 -3.16 6.75
C PRO A 180 -6.37 -3.28 5.23
N LEU A 181 -5.67 -4.27 4.66
CA LEU A 181 -5.63 -4.48 3.21
C LEU A 181 -7.02 -4.83 2.64
N LEU A 182 -7.78 -5.67 3.34
CA LEU A 182 -9.14 -6.02 2.92
C LEU A 182 -10.09 -4.86 3.12
N ARG A 183 -10.01 -4.18 4.27
CA ARG A 183 -10.79 -2.97 4.57
C ARG A 183 -10.62 -1.93 3.47
N ASP A 184 -9.39 -1.60 3.13
CA ASP A 184 -9.10 -0.55 2.15
C ASP A 184 -9.62 -0.96 0.75
N TYR A 185 -9.49 -2.24 0.38
CA TYR A 185 -10.03 -2.77 -0.88
C TYR A 185 -11.56 -2.68 -0.96
N PHE A 186 -12.27 -3.17 0.06
CA PHE A 186 -13.74 -3.23 0.05
C PHE A 186 -14.39 -1.86 0.24
N LEU A 187 -13.80 -0.98 1.05
CA LEU A 187 -14.31 0.39 1.22
C LEU A 187 -14.07 1.29 0.01
N ALA A 188 -13.07 0.97 -0.83
CA ALA A 188 -12.82 1.65 -2.09
C ALA A 188 -13.76 1.20 -3.24
N GLU A 189 -14.69 0.27 -2.98
CA GLU A 189 -15.69 -0.23 -3.95
C GLU A 189 -15.07 -0.73 -5.26
N LEU A 190 -13.86 -1.29 -5.20
CA LEU A 190 -13.10 -1.76 -6.37
C LEU A 190 -13.67 -3.04 -7.02
N HIS A 191 -14.73 -3.61 -6.48
CA HIS A 191 -15.36 -4.80 -7.04
C HIS A 191 -16.41 -4.44 -8.08
N GLU A 192 -16.09 -4.65 -9.35
CA GLU A 192 -17.07 -4.60 -10.43
C GLU A 192 -17.79 -5.95 -10.54
N CYS A 193 -19.06 -5.97 -10.15
CA CYS A 193 -19.87 -7.18 -10.18
C CYS A 193 -20.38 -7.45 -11.60
N THR A 194 -19.87 -8.50 -12.24
CA THR A 194 -20.34 -8.95 -13.57
C THR A 194 -21.47 -9.98 -13.49
N THR A 195 -21.84 -10.39 -12.28
CA THR A 195 -22.97 -11.30 -12.07
C THR A 195 -24.29 -10.55 -12.31
N LYS A 196 -25.19 -11.11 -13.13
CA LYS A 196 -26.52 -10.53 -13.43
C LYS A 196 -27.39 -10.23 -12.19
N THR A 197 -27.03 -10.78 -11.02
CA THR A 197 -27.67 -10.51 -9.73
C THR A 197 -26.63 -10.28 -8.64
N ALA A 198 -26.42 -9.02 -8.26
CA ALA A 198 -25.55 -8.64 -7.13
C ALA A 198 -25.91 -9.36 -5.82
N ALA A 199 -27.19 -9.69 -5.63
CA ALA A 199 -27.69 -10.39 -4.45
C ALA A 199 -27.14 -11.81 -4.26
N LYS A 200 -26.53 -12.41 -5.29
CA LYS A 200 -25.88 -13.73 -5.23
C LYS A 200 -24.35 -13.66 -5.16
N CYS A 201 -23.79 -12.45 -5.29
CA CYS A 201 -22.35 -12.25 -5.28
C CYS A 201 -21.85 -12.15 -3.84
N LEU A 202 -20.96 -13.08 -3.45
CA LEU A 202 -20.35 -13.07 -2.11
C LEU A 202 -19.52 -11.80 -1.90
N VAL A 203 -18.78 -11.36 -2.91
CA VAL A 203 -17.92 -10.16 -2.82
C VAL A 203 -18.76 -8.90 -2.62
N CYS A 204 -19.94 -8.80 -3.24
CA CYS A 204 -20.88 -7.70 -2.99
C CYS A 204 -21.41 -7.70 -1.55
N GLU A 205 -21.80 -8.86 -1.01
CA GLU A 205 -22.27 -8.93 0.38
C GLU A 205 -21.14 -8.63 1.37
N VAL A 206 -19.93 -9.12 1.11
CA VAL A 206 -18.76 -8.77 1.93
C VAL A 206 -18.49 -7.26 1.85
N SER A 207 -18.48 -6.66 0.67
CA SER A 207 -18.35 -5.20 0.50
C SER A 207 -19.40 -4.43 1.31
N ARG A 208 -20.66 -4.87 1.22
CA ARG A 208 -21.75 -4.30 2.02
C ARG A 208 -21.52 -4.45 3.53
N LEU A 209 -20.99 -5.60 3.99
CA LEU A 209 -20.64 -5.78 5.40
C LEU A 209 -19.56 -4.81 5.85
N PHE A 210 -18.52 -4.55 5.03
CA PHE A 210 -17.54 -3.50 5.33
C PHE A 210 -18.24 -2.14 5.48
N GLN A 211 -19.12 -1.76 4.55
CA GLN A 211 -19.87 -0.49 4.66
C GLN A 211 -20.74 -0.44 5.93
N GLU A 212 -21.42 -1.52 6.29
CA GLU A 212 -22.23 -1.62 7.52
C GLU A 212 -21.40 -1.51 8.80
N PHE A 213 -20.20 -2.11 8.85
CA PHE A 213 -19.29 -2.02 9.98
C PHE A 213 -18.75 -0.59 10.16
N TYR A 214 -18.39 0.07 9.05
CA TYR A 214 -17.83 1.42 9.05
C TYR A 214 -18.89 2.54 8.92
N SER A 215 -20.19 2.18 8.88
CA SER A 215 -21.33 3.11 8.87
C SER A 215 -21.49 3.92 10.16
N GLY A 216 -20.73 3.61 11.22
CA GLY A 216 -20.75 4.25 12.53
C GLY A 216 -21.99 3.95 13.40
N ALA A 217 -22.86 3.05 12.96
CA ALA A 217 -23.88 2.49 13.85
C ALA A 217 -23.22 1.54 14.89
N ARG A 218 -23.84 1.39 16.06
CA ARG A 218 -23.26 0.64 17.20
C ARG A 218 -23.95 -0.69 17.50
N GLY A 219 -25.17 -0.87 17.01
CA GLY A 219 -25.94 -2.10 17.22
C GLY A 219 -25.26 -3.32 16.59
N PRO A 220 -25.55 -4.54 17.08
CA PRO A 220 -24.99 -5.76 16.53
C PRO A 220 -25.53 -6.04 15.12
N LEU A 221 -24.73 -6.73 14.30
CA LEU A 221 -25.07 -7.08 12.92
C LEU A 221 -25.40 -8.57 12.79
N SER A 222 -26.41 -8.88 11.96
CA SER A 222 -26.77 -10.26 11.60
C SER A 222 -26.10 -10.65 10.29
N LEU A 223 -25.37 -11.77 10.29
CA LEU A 223 -24.71 -12.32 9.10
C LEU A 223 -25.57 -13.32 8.31
N HIS A 224 -26.90 -13.31 8.46
CA HIS A 224 -27.79 -14.29 7.82
C HIS A 224 -27.62 -14.36 6.29
N ARG A 225 -27.39 -13.22 5.62
CA ARG A 225 -27.17 -13.18 4.16
C ARG A 225 -25.84 -13.80 3.78
N LEU A 226 -24.77 -13.45 4.49
CA LEU A 226 -23.44 -14.04 4.28
C LEU A 226 -23.48 -15.56 4.49
N LEU A 227 -24.11 -16.00 5.58
CA LEU A 227 -24.30 -17.42 5.89
C LEU A 227 -25.01 -18.15 4.75
N HIS A 228 -26.13 -17.60 4.26
CA HIS A 228 -26.87 -18.18 3.14
C HIS A 228 -26.03 -18.25 1.86
N LEU A 229 -25.25 -17.21 1.55
CA LEU A 229 -24.39 -17.21 0.38
C LEU A 229 -23.26 -18.24 0.50
N ILE A 230 -22.63 -18.36 1.66
CA ILE A 230 -21.58 -19.35 1.88
C ILE A 230 -22.13 -20.77 1.78
N TRP A 231 -23.30 -21.05 2.32
CA TRP A 231 -23.94 -22.38 2.17
C TRP A 231 -24.20 -22.75 0.70
N ASN A 232 -24.53 -21.77 -0.14
CA ASN A 232 -24.72 -22.00 -1.57
C ASN A 232 -23.40 -22.26 -2.31
N HIS A 233 -22.31 -21.60 -1.91
CA HIS A 233 -21.00 -21.67 -2.57
C HIS A 233 -20.05 -22.73 -2.00
N ALA A 234 -20.25 -23.14 -0.75
CA ALA A 234 -19.46 -24.10 0.01
C ALA A 234 -20.40 -25.05 0.77
N ARG A 235 -21.00 -25.99 0.05
CA ARG A 235 -22.03 -26.91 0.58
C ARG A 235 -21.57 -27.77 1.77
N HIS A 236 -20.27 -28.05 1.89
CA HIS A 236 -19.72 -28.81 3.02
C HIS A 236 -19.80 -28.02 4.34
N LEU A 237 -19.88 -26.68 4.27
CA LEU A 237 -20.10 -25.80 5.42
C LEU A 237 -21.60 -25.48 5.65
N ALA A 238 -22.49 -26.06 4.83
CA ALA A 238 -23.91 -25.86 4.96
C ALA A 238 -24.48 -26.75 6.07
N GLY A 239 -25.13 -26.12 7.05
CA GLY A 239 -25.71 -26.83 8.19
C GLY A 239 -25.79 -25.95 9.43
N TYR A 240 -26.51 -26.42 10.45
CA TYR A 240 -26.64 -25.74 11.75
C TYR A 240 -25.57 -26.18 12.76
N GLU A 241 -24.65 -27.04 12.36
CA GLU A 241 -23.59 -27.56 13.23
C GLU A 241 -22.44 -26.57 13.37
N GLN A 242 -21.67 -26.73 14.45
CA GLN A 242 -20.41 -26.01 14.62
C GLN A 242 -19.39 -26.55 13.62
N GLN A 243 -18.60 -25.67 13.03
CA GLN A 243 -17.58 -26.00 12.04
C GLN A 243 -16.22 -25.47 12.48
N ASP A 244 -15.16 -25.97 11.85
CA ASP A 244 -13.80 -25.49 12.06
C ASP A 244 -13.64 -24.06 11.47
N ALA A 245 -13.14 -23.13 12.29
CA ALA A 245 -12.98 -21.74 11.88
C ALA A 245 -11.90 -21.56 10.80
N HIS A 246 -10.85 -22.38 10.83
CA HIS A 246 -9.80 -22.34 9.81
C HIS A 246 -10.32 -22.89 8.47
N GLU A 247 -11.12 -23.96 8.48
CA GLU A 247 -11.78 -24.45 7.27
C GLU A 247 -12.69 -23.38 6.65
N PHE A 248 -13.52 -22.73 7.48
CA PHE A 248 -14.35 -21.62 7.03
C PHE A 248 -13.54 -20.44 6.47
N PHE A 249 -12.41 -20.12 7.08
CA PHE A 249 -11.51 -19.06 6.60
C PHE A 249 -10.96 -19.37 5.20
N ILE A 250 -10.40 -20.56 4.99
CA ILE A 250 -9.86 -20.98 3.70
C ILE A 250 -10.98 -20.99 2.64
N ALA A 251 -12.12 -21.59 2.95
CA ALA A 251 -13.26 -21.62 2.02
C ALA A 251 -13.74 -20.21 1.64
N THR A 252 -13.81 -19.30 2.60
CA THR A 252 -14.20 -17.90 2.35
C THR A 252 -13.21 -17.19 1.43
N LEU A 253 -11.91 -17.33 1.68
CA LEU A 253 -10.87 -16.73 0.83
C LEU A 253 -10.88 -17.32 -0.58
N ASP A 254 -11.08 -18.62 -0.73
CA ASP A 254 -11.15 -19.27 -2.04
C ASP A 254 -12.36 -18.81 -2.85
N VAL A 255 -13.51 -18.60 -2.22
CA VAL A 255 -14.68 -18.03 -2.89
C VAL A 255 -14.41 -16.58 -3.29
N LEU A 256 -13.87 -15.76 -2.37
CA LEU A 256 -13.52 -14.36 -2.67
C LEU A 256 -12.53 -14.27 -3.84
N HIS A 257 -11.47 -15.09 -3.83
CA HIS A 257 -10.46 -15.12 -4.88
C HIS A 257 -11.03 -15.47 -6.25
N ARG A 258 -11.91 -16.50 -6.32
CA ARG A 258 -12.57 -16.90 -7.57
C ARG A 258 -13.42 -15.77 -8.14
N HIS A 259 -14.23 -15.11 -7.31
CA HIS A 259 -15.10 -14.03 -7.75
C HIS A 259 -14.33 -12.75 -8.13
N CYS A 260 -13.19 -12.46 -7.48
CA CYS A 260 -12.34 -11.33 -7.86
C CYS A 260 -11.54 -11.59 -9.15
N LYS A 261 -11.10 -12.83 -9.40
CA LYS A 261 -10.39 -13.20 -10.64
C LYS A 261 -11.24 -13.00 -11.89
N ILE A 262 -12.51 -13.40 -11.84
CA ILE A 262 -13.45 -13.27 -12.98
C ILE A 262 -13.58 -11.80 -13.40
N SER A 263 -13.74 -10.90 -12.44
CA SER A 263 -13.80 -9.44 -12.66
C SER A 263 -12.53 -8.91 -13.36
N MET A 264 -11.34 -9.32 -12.92
CA MET A 264 -10.08 -8.88 -13.53
C MET A 264 -9.87 -9.39 -14.96
N THR A 265 -10.29 -10.63 -15.26
CA THR A 265 -10.19 -11.19 -16.61
C THR A 265 -11.15 -10.52 -17.59
N GLU A 266 -12.35 -10.17 -17.15
CA GLU A 266 -13.34 -9.46 -17.98
C GLU A 266 -12.91 -8.01 -18.24
N LEU A 267 -12.33 -7.33 -17.25
CA LEU A 267 -11.70 -6.01 -17.41
C LEU A 267 -10.56 -6.04 -18.45
N ALA A 268 -9.70 -7.06 -18.40
CA ALA A 268 -8.62 -7.22 -19.37
C ALA A 268 -9.13 -7.50 -20.79
N ALA A 269 -10.21 -8.29 -20.93
CA ALA A 269 -10.85 -8.57 -22.21
C ALA A 269 -11.53 -7.32 -22.80
N ASN A 270 -12.24 -6.55 -21.98
CA ASN A 270 -12.90 -5.30 -22.40
C ASN A 270 -11.89 -4.22 -22.79
N ALA A 271 -10.75 -4.12 -22.08
CA ALA A 271 -9.67 -3.21 -22.43
C ALA A 271 -8.90 -3.60 -23.71
N ALA A 272 -8.95 -4.88 -24.12
CA ALA A 272 -8.36 -5.36 -25.37
C ALA A 272 -9.31 -5.21 -26.58
N ALA A 273 -10.60 -5.02 -26.32
CA ALA A 273 -11.64 -4.84 -27.35
C ALA A 273 -11.95 -3.37 -27.67
N ALA A 274 -11.41 -2.42 -26.89
CA ALA A 274 -11.52 -0.97 -27.07
C ALA A 274 -10.21 -0.39 -27.62
#